data_AF-H9GHG7-F1
#
_entry.id   AF-H9GHG7-F1
#
_cell.length_a   1.000
_cell.length_b   1.000
_cell.length_c   1.000
_cell.angle_alpha   90.00
_cell.angle_beta   90.00
_cell.angle_gamma   90.00
#
_symmetry.space_group_name_H-M   'P 1'
#
loop_
_entity.id
_entity.type
_entity.pdbx_description
1 polymer ?
#
loop_
_entity_poly.entity_id
_entity_poly.type
_entity_poly.pdbx_seq_one_letter_code
_entity_poly.pdbx_strand_id
1 'polypeptide(L)'
;MIRYQLSSEPAKRLAECVKQVITKEYELFDFRRTEVPPMLLLLDRSDDAVTPLLNQWTYQAMVHELLGINNNRIDLSRVPGISKDLREVVLSAENDEFYANNMYLNFAEIGTNIKNLMEDFQRKRPKDQQKLESIADMKAFVENYPQFRKMSGTVSKHVTVVGELSRLVSERGLLEVSEVEQELASQNDHSNALQVTPTQVSCRSEKAQCDPSLVLDRAKAYIPSNSRILLLGKGKGFP
;
A
#
# COMPACT_ATOMS: atom_id res chain seq x y z
N MET A 1 -25.17 9.21 -16.98
CA MET A 1 -24.84 10.65 -16.77
C MET A 1 -23.33 10.78 -16.60
N ILE A 2 -22.70 11.80 -17.19
CA ILE A 2 -21.25 12.06 -17.04
C ILE A 2 -21.06 13.38 -16.30
N ARG A 3 -20.27 13.39 -15.23
CA ARG A 3 -19.82 14.58 -14.50
C ARG A 3 -18.29 14.59 -14.47
N TYR A 4 -17.70 15.77 -14.45
CA TYR A 4 -16.26 15.96 -14.39
C TYR A 4 -15.92 17.13 -13.47
N GLN A 5 -14.69 17.11 -12.94
CA GLN A 5 -14.14 18.19 -12.14
C GLN A 5 -13.96 19.46 -12.99
N LEU A 6 -14.62 20.55 -12.61
CA LEU A 6 -14.64 21.79 -13.40
C LEU A 6 -13.27 22.44 -13.57
N SER A 7 -12.40 22.33 -12.56
CA SER A 7 -11.05 22.90 -12.57
C SER A 7 -10.07 22.13 -13.46
N SER A 8 -10.40 20.92 -13.92
CA SER A 8 -9.53 20.10 -14.78
C SER A 8 -10.00 20.11 -16.24
N GLU A 9 -9.27 20.84 -17.07
CA GLU A 9 -9.45 20.83 -18.52
C GLU A 9 -9.22 19.42 -19.14
N PRO A 10 -8.22 18.62 -18.72
CA PRO A 10 -8.10 17.23 -19.17
C PRO A 10 -9.34 16.37 -18.85
N ALA A 11 -9.91 16.49 -17.65
CA ALA A 11 -11.11 15.75 -17.26
C ALA A 11 -12.33 16.13 -18.11
N LYS A 12 -12.48 17.43 -18.43
CA LYS A 12 -13.52 17.92 -19.34
C LYS A 12 -13.37 17.33 -20.74
N ARG A 13 -12.17 17.39 -21.33
CA ARG A 13 -11.91 16.82 -22.67
C ARG A 13 -12.20 15.33 -22.70
N LEU A 14 -11.80 14.60 -21.66
CA LEU A 14 -12.10 13.17 -21.54
C LEU A 14 -13.62 12.93 -21.47
N ALA A 15 -14.37 13.72 -20.71
CA ALA A 15 -15.83 13.62 -20.65
C ALA A 15 -16.49 13.81 -22.03
N GLU A 16 -16.04 14.81 -22.78
CA GLU A 16 -16.53 15.09 -24.13
C GLU A 16 -16.20 13.94 -25.10
N CYS A 17 -14.98 13.42 -25.07
CA CYS A 17 -14.57 12.26 -25.87
C CYS A 17 -15.41 11.02 -25.55
N VAL A 18 -15.61 10.70 -24.26
CA VAL A 18 -16.44 9.56 -23.84
C VAL A 18 -17.88 9.74 -24.33
N LYS A 19 -18.44 10.95 -24.20
CA LYS A 19 -19.79 11.25 -24.71
C LYS A 19 -19.89 11.07 -26.22
N GLN A 20 -18.87 11.50 -26.97
CA GLN A 20 -18.81 11.31 -28.42
C GLN A 20 -18.76 9.82 -28.79
N VAL A 21 -17.95 9.01 -28.10
CA VAL A 21 -17.86 7.57 -28.34
C VAL A 21 -19.20 6.90 -28.08
N ILE A 22 -19.85 7.18 -26.94
CA ILE A 22 -21.17 6.63 -26.61
C ILE A 22 -22.22 7.00 -27.67
N THR A 23 -22.15 8.22 -28.21
CA THR A 23 -23.11 8.67 -29.23
C THR A 23 -22.85 8.01 -30.59
N LYS A 24 -21.58 7.83 -30.97
CA LYS A 24 -21.20 7.18 -32.23
C LYS A 24 -21.52 5.69 -32.23
N GLU A 25 -21.22 5.01 -31.12
CA GLU A 25 -21.39 3.56 -30.96
C GLU A 25 -22.68 3.21 -30.20
N TYR A 26 -23.78 3.94 -30.45
CA TYR A 26 -25.01 3.84 -29.65
C TYR A 26 -25.50 2.39 -29.46
N GLU A 27 -25.40 1.55 -30.49
CA GLU A 27 -25.85 0.14 -30.42
C GLU A 27 -25.14 -0.67 -29.33
N LEU A 28 -23.85 -0.37 -29.06
CA LEU A 28 -23.10 -1.02 -27.97
C LEU A 28 -23.56 -0.55 -26.57
N PHE A 29 -24.24 0.59 -26.49
CA PHE A 29 -24.68 1.23 -25.25
C PHE A 29 -26.21 1.18 -25.05
N ASP A 30 -26.94 0.41 -25.87
CA ASP A 30 -28.40 0.21 -25.73
C ASP A 30 -28.72 -0.79 -24.60
N PHE A 31 -28.38 -0.39 -23.37
CA PHE A 31 -28.64 -1.17 -22.17
C PHE A 31 -30.09 -1.00 -21.69
N ARG A 32 -30.57 -1.96 -20.91
CA ARG A 32 -31.85 -1.81 -20.18
C ARG A 32 -31.80 -0.54 -19.33
N ARG A 33 -32.82 0.30 -19.48
CA ARG A 33 -32.95 1.53 -18.69
C ARG A 33 -33.20 1.17 -17.22
N THR A 34 -32.39 1.74 -16.34
CA THR A 34 -32.58 1.68 -14.89
C THR A 34 -33.35 2.92 -14.42
N GLU A 35 -34.07 2.81 -13.29
CA GLU A 35 -34.79 3.95 -12.70
C GLU A 35 -33.84 5.11 -12.35
N VAL A 36 -32.66 4.76 -11.82
CA VAL A 36 -31.58 5.70 -11.55
C VAL A 36 -30.47 5.49 -12.59
N PRO A 37 -30.16 6.48 -13.44
CA PRO A 37 -29.10 6.34 -14.41
C PRO A 37 -27.72 6.34 -13.72
N PRO A 38 -26.79 5.46 -14.12
CA PRO A 38 -25.45 5.45 -13.54
C PRO A 38 -24.72 6.76 -13.82
N MET A 39 -23.86 7.16 -12.89
CA MET A 39 -23.03 8.36 -13.00
C MET A 39 -21.55 7.97 -13.19
N LEU A 40 -20.95 8.47 -14.26
CA LEU A 40 -19.50 8.47 -14.44
C LEU A 40 -18.94 9.79 -13.91
N LEU A 41 -18.07 9.74 -12.91
CA LEU A 41 -17.37 10.90 -12.35
C LEU A 41 -15.92 10.89 -12.79
N LEU A 42 -15.47 11.95 -13.46
CA LEU A 42 -14.07 12.12 -13.87
C LEU A 42 -13.39 13.16 -12.96
N LEU A 43 -12.31 12.72 -12.32
CA LEU A 43 -11.52 13.53 -11.38
C LEU A 43 -10.07 13.60 -11.86
N ASP A 44 -9.40 14.69 -11.52
CA ASP A 44 -7.97 14.87 -11.73
C ASP A 44 -7.22 14.62 -10.42
N ARG A 45 -6.12 13.87 -10.49
CA ARG A 45 -5.28 13.59 -9.32
C ARG A 45 -4.64 14.86 -8.78
N SER A 46 -4.47 15.90 -9.59
CA SER A 46 -3.87 17.17 -9.17
C SER A 46 -4.63 17.86 -8.03
N ASP A 47 -5.93 17.59 -7.86
CA ASP A 47 -6.75 18.16 -6.78
C ASP A 47 -6.41 17.58 -5.41
N ASP A 48 -5.92 16.34 -5.39
CA ASP A 48 -5.52 15.62 -4.18
C ASP A 48 -4.17 14.92 -4.41
N ALA A 49 -3.12 15.73 -4.32
CA ALA A 49 -1.74 15.26 -4.35
C ALA A 49 -1.26 14.69 -3.01
N VAL A 50 -2.01 14.86 -1.92
CA VAL A 50 -1.58 14.47 -0.56
C VAL A 50 -1.85 12.99 -0.31
N THR A 51 -3.07 12.52 -0.57
CA THR A 51 -3.47 11.12 -0.36
C THR A 51 -2.47 10.09 -0.90
N PRO A 52 -1.95 10.19 -2.16
CA PRO A 52 -0.98 9.20 -2.65
C PRO A 52 0.41 9.25 -1.98
N LEU A 53 0.71 10.31 -1.23
CA LEU A 53 2.01 10.49 -0.56
C LEU A 53 2.03 10.02 0.89
N LEU A 54 0.86 9.94 1.54
CA LEU A 54 0.73 9.52 2.93
C LEU A 54 1.05 8.04 3.10
N ASN A 55 1.77 7.70 4.17
CA ASN A 55 1.92 6.32 4.62
C ASN A 55 0.55 5.68 4.82
N GLN A 56 0.36 4.51 4.24
CA GLN A 56 -0.86 3.73 4.38
C GLN A 56 -0.72 2.69 5.48
N TRP A 57 -1.82 2.37 6.16
CA TRP A 57 -1.85 1.38 7.25
C TRP A 57 -2.86 0.24 7.05
N THR A 58 -3.55 0.20 5.92
CA THR A 58 -4.40 -0.93 5.54
C THR A 58 -3.58 -2.00 4.81
N TYR A 59 -3.96 -3.27 4.93
CA TYR A 59 -3.11 -4.36 4.47
C TYR A 59 -2.64 -4.23 3.02
N GLN A 60 -3.59 -4.10 2.09
CA GLN A 60 -3.29 -4.02 0.67
C GLN A 60 -2.44 -2.79 0.34
N ALA A 61 -2.77 -1.65 0.94
CA ALA A 61 -2.10 -0.39 0.66
C ALA A 61 -0.66 -0.41 1.19
N MET A 62 -0.43 -0.92 2.40
CA MET A 62 0.92 -1.13 2.95
C MET A 62 1.77 -2.05 2.09
N VAL A 63 1.18 -3.16 1.63
CA VAL A 63 1.90 -4.09 0.75
C VAL A 63 2.25 -3.41 -0.57
N HIS A 64 1.31 -2.67 -1.17
CA HIS A 64 1.57 -1.94 -2.40
C HIS A 64 2.66 -0.89 -2.23
N GLU A 65 2.67 -0.20 -1.10
CA GLU A 65 3.61 0.88 -0.82
C GLU A 65 5.03 0.38 -0.51
N LEU A 66 5.15 -0.65 0.34
CA LEU A 66 6.45 -1.10 0.84
C LEU A 66 7.09 -2.20 0.00
N LEU A 67 6.27 -3.05 -0.63
CA LEU A 67 6.72 -4.23 -1.37
C LEU A 67 6.39 -4.13 -2.88
N GLY A 68 5.44 -3.28 -3.26
CA GLY A 68 4.97 -3.15 -4.64
C GLY A 68 4.05 -4.30 -5.02
N ILE A 69 2.82 -3.97 -5.42
CA ILE A 69 1.91 -4.94 -6.07
C ILE A 69 1.87 -4.64 -7.55
N ASN A 70 2.27 -5.61 -8.37
CA ASN A 70 2.15 -5.55 -9.83
C ASN A 70 1.37 -6.77 -10.32
N ASN A 71 0.23 -6.56 -10.97
CA ASN A 71 -0.65 -7.65 -11.44
C ASN A 71 -0.96 -8.70 -10.34
N ASN A 72 -1.32 -8.23 -9.13
CA ASN A 72 -1.59 -9.07 -7.96
C ASN A 72 -0.40 -9.92 -7.49
N ARG A 73 0.83 -9.58 -7.90
CA ARG A 73 2.07 -10.24 -7.48
C ARG A 73 2.97 -9.28 -6.72
N ILE A 74 3.67 -9.82 -5.73
CA ILE A 74 4.70 -9.11 -4.97
C ILE A 74 6.03 -9.85 -5.15
N ASP A 75 7.11 -9.08 -5.27
CA ASP A 75 8.48 -9.61 -5.35
C ASP A 75 9.17 -9.49 -3.98
N LEU A 76 9.43 -10.63 -3.36
CA LEU A 76 10.14 -10.75 -2.09
C LEU A 76 11.61 -11.16 -2.29
N SER A 77 12.14 -11.13 -3.51
CA SER A 77 13.54 -11.50 -3.80
C SER A 77 14.58 -10.72 -3.00
N ARG A 78 14.24 -9.50 -2.56
CA ARG A 78 15.09 -8.61 -1.75
C ARG A 78 15.03 -8.91 -0.25
N VAL A 79 14.12 -9.78 0.19
CA VAL A 79 13.93 -10.12 1.60
C VAL A 79 15.04 -11.06 2.07
N PRO A 80 15.77 -10.74 3.15
CA PRO A 80 16.81 -11.61 3.69
C PRO A 80 16.24 -12.97 4.12
N GLY A 81 16.91 -14.05 3.73
CA GLY A 81 16.55 -15.41 4.14
C GLY A 81 15.32 -15.98 3.44
N ILE A 82 14.77 -15.30 2.42
CA ILE A 82 13.58 -15.79 1.72
C ILE A 82 13.87 -17.10 0.96
N SER A 83 12.95 -18.04 1.08
CA SER A 83 13.03 -19.27 0.30
C SER A 83 12.69 -19.02 -1.17
N LYS A 84 13.27 -19.83 -2.07
CA LYS A 84 13.07 -19.71 -3.53
C LYS A 84 11.58 -19.72 -3.92
N ASP A 85 10.76 -20.51 -3.25
CA ASP A 85 9.32 -20.63 -3.60
C ASP A 85 8.46 -19.47 -3.06
N LEU A 86 9.02 -18.58 -2.24
CA LEU A 86 8.34 -17.37 -1.75
C LEU A 86 8.94 -16.10 -2.36
N ARG A 87 9.80 -16.21 -3.38
CA ARG A 87 10.37 -15.04 -4.08
C ARG A 87 9.29 -14.23 -4.77
N GLU A 88 8.29 -14.88 -5.33
CA GLU A 88 7.13 -14.23 -5.91
C GLU A 88 5.88 -14.78 -5.25
N VAL A 89 5.02 -13.87 -4.79
CA VAL A 89 3.83 -14.23 -4.03
C VAL A 89 2.60 -13.58 -4.69
N VAL A 90 1.53 -14.37 -4.84
CA VAL A 90 0.25 -13.90 -5.40
C VAL A 90 -0.70 -13.49 -4.26
N LEU A 91 -1.26 -12.28 -4.37
CA LEU A 91 -2.28 -11.73 -3.49
C LEU A 91 -3.56 -11.43 -4.29
N SER A 92 -4.53 -12.34 -4.20
CA SER A 92 -5.81 -12.25 -4.92
C SER A 92 -6.95 -12.50 -3.96
N ALA A 93 -7.87 -11.54 -3.82
CA ALA A 93 -9.03 -11.69 -2.93
C ALA A 93 -10.00 -12.78 -3.40
N GLU A 94 -9.99 -13.12 -4.69
CA GLU A 94 -10.85 -14.18 -5.25
C GLU A 94 -10.37 -15.60 -4.86
N ASN A 95 -9.05 -15.76 -4.69
CA ASN A 95 -8.42 -17.07 -4.46
C ASN A 95 -7.85 -17.23 -3.05
N ASP A 96 -7.93 -16.19 -2.22
CA ASP A 96 -7.42 -16.18 -0.85
C ASP A 96 -8.41 -15.50 0.09
N GLU A 97 -9.14 -16.32 0.83
CA GLU A 97 -10.14 -15.88 1.81
C GLU A 97 -9.52 -15.08 2.97
N PHE A 98 -8.31 -15.45 3.41
CA PHE A 98 -7.63 -14.70 4.46
C PHE A 98 -7.31 -13.28 3.95
N TYR A 99 -6.76 -13.17 2.75
CA TYR A 99 -6.50 -11.87 2.14
C TYR A 99 -7.78 -11.06 1.93
N ALA A 100 -8.84 -11.66 1.39
CA ALA A 100 -10.12 -10.98 1.16
C ALA A 100 -10.70 -10.37 2.44
N ASN A 101 -10.65 -11.12 3.55
CA ASN A 101 -11.18 -10.67 4.84
C ASN A 101 -10.29 -9.63 5.55
N ASN A 102 -9.01 -9.54 5.19
CA ASN A 102 -8.03 -8.67 5.88
C ASN A 102 -7.52 -7.52 5.01
N MET A 103 -7.83 -7.46 3.72
CA MET A 103 -7.18 -6.53 2.76
C MET A 103 -7.34 -5.04 3.12
N TYR A 104 -8.44 -4.69 3.80
CA TYR A 104 -8.74 -3.31 4.21
C TYR A 104 -8.60 -3.07 5.72
N LEU A 105 -8.20 -4.08 6.49
CA LEU A 105 -8.01 -3.95 7.93
C LEU A 105 -6.70 -3.24 8.24
N ASN A 106 -6.64 -2.61 9.41
CA ASN A 106 -5.45 -1.90 9.86
C ASN A 106 -4.33 -2.89 10.24
N PHE A 107 -3.08 -2.47 10.10
CA PHE A 107 -1.89 -3.27 10.43
C PHE A 107 -1.94 -3.95 11.81
N ALA A 108 -2.45 -3.27 12.83
CA ALA A 108 -2.58 -3.85 14.18
C ALA A 108 -3.56 -5.05 14.22
N GLU A 109 -4.67 -4.95 13.48
CA GLU A 109 -5.69 -6.00 13.40
C GLU A 109 -5.17 -7.22 12.64
N ILE A 110 -4.41 -7.00 11.56
CA ILE A 110 -3.81 -8.08 10.77
C ILE A 110 -2.84 -8.91 11.63
N GLY A 111 -2.02 -8.26 12.46
CA GLY A 111 -1.10 -8.96 13.37
C GLY A 111 -1.84 -9.92 14.31
N THR A 112 -2.99 -9.49 14.82
CA THR A 112 -3.87 -10.32 15.67
C THR A 112 -4.51 -11.46 14.87
N ASN A 113 -5.00 -11.18 13.66
CA ASN A 113 -5.65 -12.18 12.81
C ASN A 113 -4.68 -13.25 12.30
N ILE A 114 -3.43 -12.90 12.00
CA ILE A 114 -2.38 -13.88 11.67
C ILE A 114 -2.08 -14.78 12.86
N LYS A 115 -2.01 -14.22 14.07
CA LYS A 115 -1.81 -15.02 15.29
C LYS A 115 -2.94 -16.03 15.46
N ASN A 116 -4.19 -15.60 15.34
CA ASN A 116 -5.36 -16.48 15.41
C ASN A 116 -5.32 -17.58 14.34
N LEU A 117 -4.99 -17.21 13.09
CA LEU A 117 -4.83 -18.16 11.99
C LEU A 117 -3.78 -19.22 12.30
N MET A 118 -2.67 -18.81 12.91
CA MET A 118 -1.58 -19.72 13.26
C MET A 118 -1.93 -20.62 14.45
N GLU A 119 -2.59 -20.09 15.48
CA GLU A 119 -3.08 -20.87 16.63
C GLU A 119 -4.12 -21.91 16.19
N ASP A 120 -5.08 -21.55 15.34
CA ASP A 120 -6.07 -22.49 14.81
C ASP A 120 -5.43 -23.58 13.95
N PHE A 121 -4.34 -23.25 13.26
CA PHE A 121 -3.58 -24.23 12.53
C PHE A 121 -2.77 -25.15 13.46
N GLN A 122 -2.17 -24.64 14.53
CA GLN A 122 -1.50 -25.45 15.56
C GLN A 122 -2.48 -26.36 16.31
N ARG A 123 -3.71 -25.91 16.61
CA ARG A 123 -4.75 -26.73 17.26
C ARG A 123 -5.08 -27.99 16.46
N LYS A 124 -5.05 -27.90 15.13
CA LYS A 124 -5.26 -29.05 14.24
C LYS A 124 -4.12 -30.08 14.34
N ARG A 125 -2.97 -29.75 14.95
CA ARG A 125 -1.82 -30.65 15.19
C ARG A 125 -1.17 -30.45 16.57
N PRO A 126 -1.69 -31.13 17.61
CA PRO A 126 -1.21 -30.97 19.00
C PRO A 126 0.25 -31.34 19.24
N LYS A 127 0.89 -32.12 18.35
CA LYS A 127 2.26 -32.61 18.54
C LYS A 127 3.35 -31.53 18.45
N ASP A 128 3.05 -30.38 17.84
CA ASP A 128 4.01 -29.29 17.59
C ASP A 128 3.55 -27.96 18.22
N GLN A 129 2.75 -28.01 19.29
CA GLN A 129 2.28 -26.81 19.99
C GLN A 129 3.45 -26.06 20.63
N GLN A 130 3.80 -24.92 20.05
CA GLN A 130 4.70 -23.94 20.64
C GLN A 130 3.93 -22.64 20.89
N LYS A 131 4.22 -21.98 22.01
CA LYS A 131 3.66 -20.67 22.31
C LYS A 131 4.31 -19.63 21.40
N LEU A 132 3.51 -19.01 20.53
CA LEU A 132 3.96 -17.98 19.59
C LEU A 132 3.41 -16.62 20.06
N GLU A 133 4.30 -15.71 20.45
CA GLU A 133 3.90 -14.41 21.01
C GLU A 133 4.11 -13.26 20.02
N SER A 134 5.09 -13.38 19.11
CA SER A 134 5.43 -12.33 18.13
C SER A 134 5.37 -12.80 16.67
N ILE A 135 5.29 -11.84 15.74
CA ILE A 135 5.38 -12.10 14.30
C ILE A 135 6.72 -12.72 13.92
N ALA A 136 7.80 -12.34 14.63
CA ALA A 136 9.12 -12.93 14.44
C ALA A 136 9.13 -14.42 14.81
N ASP A 137 8.50 -14.79 15.94
CA ASP A 137 8.37 -16.19 16.36
C ASP A 137 7.56 -16.99 15.34
N MET A 138 6.46 -16.42 14.85
CA MET A 138 5.62 -17.04 13.82
C MET A 138 6.41 -17.29 12.52
N LYS A 139 7.21 -16.32 12.08
CA LYS A 139 8.08 -16.47 10.90
C LYS A 139 9.13 -17.57 11.12
N ALA A 140 9.85 -17.53 12.24
CA ALA A 140 10.87 -18.52 12.57
C ALA A 140 10.28 -19.94 12.68
N PHE A 141 9.07 -20.06 13.22
CA PHE A 141 8.36 -21.34 13.29
C PHE A 141 8.07 -21.88 11.88
N VAL A 142 7.53 -21.06 10.96
CA VAL A 142 7.25 -21.50 9.59
C VAL A 142 8.53 -21.91 8.85
N GLU A 143 9.66 -21.23 9.11
CA GLU A 143 10.96 -21.55 8.52
C GLU A 143 11.55 -22.86 9.08
N ASN A 144 11.44 -23.10 10.38
CA ASN A 144 11.98 -24.28 11.06
C ASN A 144 11.17 -25.55 10.83
N TYR A 145 9.91 -25.44 10.39
CA TYR A 145 9.04 -26.58 10.12
C TYR A 145 8.58 -26.62 8.64
N PRO A 146 9.41 -27.11 7.70
CA PRO A 146 9.08 -27.15 6.27
C PRO A 146 7.82 -27.95 5.92
N GLN A 147 7.49 -28.95 6.73
CA GLN A 147 6.24 -29.71 6.65
C GLN A 147 5.00 -28.82 6.85
N PHE A 148 5.12 -27.78 7.69
CA PHE A 148 4.08 -26.79 7.94
C PHE A 148 3.84 -25.94 6.69
N ARG A 149 4.91 -25.53 6.01
CA ARG A 149 4.84 -24.78 4.75
C ARG A 149 4.20 -25.57 3.61
N LYS A 150 4.46 -26.87 3.51
CA LYS A 150 3.81 -27.75 2.53
C LYS A 150 2.32 -27.95 2.79
N MET A 151 1.88 -27.82 4.04
CA MET A 151 0.48 -28.05 4.45
C MET A 151 -0.37 -26.77 4.47
N SER A 152 0.22 -25.58 4.60
CA SER A 152 -0.52 -24.31 4.55
C SER A 152 0.25 -23.21 3.84
N GLY A 153 0.02 -23.11 2.53
CA GLY A 153 0.56 -22.03 1.70
C GLY A 153 0.08 -20.65 2.17
N THR A 154 -1.18 -20.52 2.58
CA THR A 154 -1.77 -19.25 3.07
C THR A 154 -1.10 -18.75 4.34
N VAL A 155 -0.92 -19.60 5.36
CA VAL A 155 -0.25 -19.21 6.61
C VAL A 155 1.19 -18.78 6.32
N SER A 156 1.95 -19.62 5.61
CA SER A 156 3.34 -19.29 5.28
C SER A 156 3.43 -17.99 4.50
N LYS A 157 2.56 -17.79 3.52
CA LYS A 157 2.52 -16.57 2.70
C LYS A 157 2.30 -15.32 3.55
N HIS A 158 1.22 -15.27 4.33
CA HIS A 158 0.84 -14.07 5.05
C HIS A 158 1.76 -13.77 6.25
N VAL A 159 2.25 -14.79 6.94
CA VAL A 159 3.28 -14.62 7.99
C VAL A 159 4.56 -14.02 7.41
N THR A 160 5.01 -14.51 6.24
CA THR A 160 6.21 -13.97 5.59
C THR A 160 6.00 -12.51 5.14
N VAL A 161 4.87 -12.20 4.51
CA VAL A 161 4.58 -10.83 4.05
C VAL A 161 4.48 -9.87 5.22
N VAL A 162 3.70 -10.19 6.25
CA VAL A 162 3.52 -9.31 7.41
C VAL A 162 4.79 -9.21 8.26
N GLY A 163 5.58 -10.29 8.34
CA GLY A 163 6.90 -10.25 8.94
C GLY A 163 7.84 -9.26 8.24
N GLU A 164 7.81 -9.21 6.91
CA GLU A 164 8.61 -8.23 6.16
C GLU A 164 8.09 -6.80 6.31
N LEU A 165 6.75 -6.59 6.29
CA LEU A 165 6.17 -5.28 6.58
C LEU A 165 6.58 -4.78 7.97
N SER A 166 6.49 -5.63 8.99
CA SER A 166 6.92 -5.30 10.35
C SER A 166 8.39 -4.90 10.40
N ARG A 167 9.26 -5.63 9.68
CA ARG A 167 10.69 -5.32 9.60
C ARG A 167 10.94 -3.95 8.98
N LEU A 168 10.28 -3.66 7.86
CA LEU A 168 10.41 -2.37 7.14
C LEU A 168 9.85 -1.20 7.94
N VAL A 169 8.73 -1.38 8.65
CA VAL A 169 8.14 -0.37 9.54
C VAL A 169 9.14 0.02 10.64
N SER A 170 9.74 -0.97 11.31
CA SER A 170 10.72 -0.73 12.36
C SER A 170 12.04 -0.15 11.84
N GLU A 171 12.58 -0.68 10.73
CA GLU A 171 13.83 -0.23 10.13
C GLU A 171 13.77 1.24 9.69
N ARG A 172 12.62 1.67 9.15
CA ARG A 172 12.43 3.01 8.60
C ARG A 172 11.77 3.99 9.59
N GLY A 173 11.38 3.54 10.78
CA GLY A 173 10.65 4.34 11.76
C GLY A 173 9.39 4.96 11.17
N LEU A 174 8.55 4.13 10.51
CA LEU A 174 7.39 4.62 9.76
C LEU A 174 6.24 5.09 10.66
N LEU A 175 6.19 4.63 11.92
CA LEU A 175 5.18 5.09 12.87
C LEU A 175 5.36 6.58 13.17
N GLU A 176 6.59 7.00 13.47
CA GLU A 176 6.91 8.40 13.75
C GLU A 176 6.77 9.27 12.50
N VAL A 177 7.17 8.75 11.33
CA VAL A 177 6.98 9.46 10.05
C VAL A 177 5.49 9.68 9.78
N SER A 178 4.69 8.63 9.92
CA SER A 178 3.26 8.71 9.65
C SER A 178 2.57 9.65 10.63
N GLU A 179 3.01 9.73 11.88
CA GLU A 179 2.46 10.67 12.87
C GLU A 179 2.62 12.12 12.38
N VAL A 180 3.84 12.49 11.97
CA VAL A 180 4.12 13.84 11.45
C VAL A 180 3.41 14.09 10.12
N GLU A 181 3.36 13.12 9.21
CA GLU A 181 2.63 13.24 7.94
C GLU A 181 1.13 13.52 8.18
N GLN A 182 0.52 12.82 9.14
CA GLN A 182 -0.89 13.02 9.48
C GLN A 182 -1.11 14.37 10.17
N GLU A 183 -0.20 14.81 11.04
CA GLU A 183 -0.26 16.14 11.64
C GLU A 183 -0.21 17.23 10.56
N LEU A 184 0.73 17.12 9.61
CA LEU A 184 0.88 18.07 8.49
C LEU A 184 -0.33 18.06 7.54
N ALA A 185 -0.92 16.89 7.28
CA ALA A 185 -2.04 16.77 6.36
C ALA A 185 -3.39 17.18 6.97
N SER A 186 -3.57 17.02 8.28
CA SER A 186 -4.86 17.20 8.96
C SER A 186 -4.95 18.40 9.89
N GLN A 187 -3.83 18.92 10.42
CA GLN A 187 -3.84 20.00 11.41
C GLN A 187 -3.43 21.36 10.83
N ASN A 188 -4.20 22.39 11.18
CA ASN A 188 -3.91 23.80 10.84
C ASN A 188 -2.84 24.44 11.74
N ASP A 189 -2.25 23.70 12.68
CA ASP A 189 -1.30 24.25 13.66
C ASP A 189 0.15 24.08 13.19
N HIS A 190 0.49 24.78 12.12
CA HIS A 190 1.79 24.74 11.46
C HIS A 190 2.98 25.04 12.40
N SER A 191 2.73 25.77 13.49
CA SER A 191 3.70 26.17 14.51
C SER A 191 4.38 24.98 15.20
N ASN A 192 3.59 23.96 15.57
CA ASN A 192 4.07 22.80 16.30
C ASN A 192 4.74 21.79 15.36
N ALA A 193 4.14 21.56 14.19
CA ALA A 193 4.69 20.66 13.17
C ALA A 193 6.10 21.11 12.69
N LEU A 194 6.35 22.43 12.62
CA LEU A 194 7.66 23.02 12.26
C LEU A 194 8.74 22.86 13.35
N GLN A 195 8.37 22.63 14.62
CA GLN A 195 9.33 22.40 15.70
C GLN A 195 9.71 20.91 15.81
N VAL A 196 8.80 20.00 15.46
CA VAL A 196 9.03 18.55 15.47
C VAL A 196 9.88 18.11 14.28
N THR A 197 9.68 18.74 13.11
CA THR A 197 10.35 18.36 11.85
C THR A 197 11.89 18.47 11.87
N PRO A 198 12.54 19.56 12.32
CA PRO A 198 13.99 19.67 12.33
C PRO A 198 14.65 18.67 13.27
N THR A 199 14.01 18.38 14.40
CA THR A 199 14.54 17.50 15.45
C THR A 199 14.51 16.04 15.00
N GLN A 200 13.45 15.60 14.32
CA GLN A 200 13.36 14.26 13.74
C GLN A 200 14.19 14.09 12.46
N VAL A 201 14.32 15.14 11.63
CA VAL A 201 15.19 15.11 10.43
C VAL A 201 16.67 15.14 10.80
N SER A 202 17.07 15.88 11.85
CA SER A 202 18.45 15.99 12.31
C SER A 202 18.96 14.72 13.03
N CYS A 203 18.13 14.09 13.87
CA CYS A 203 18.47 12.81 14.51
C CYS A 203 18.61 11.62 13.53
N ARG A 204 18.24 11.78 12.26
CA ARG A 204 18.13 10.68 11.28
C ARG A 204 19.30 10.54 10.30
N SER A 205 20.18 11.54 10.18
CA SER A 205 21.28 11.49 9.21
C SER A 205 22.30 10.36 9.44
N GLU A 206 22.34 9.75 10.63
CA GLU A 206 23.28 8.66 10.95
C GLU A 206 22.67 7.25 10.90
N LYS A 207 21.34 7.07 10.87
CA LYS A 207 20.71 5.72 10.92
C LYS A 207 19.54 5.48 9.98
N ALA A 208 18.87 6.51 9.48
CA ALA A 208 17.74 6.35 8.58
C ALA A 208 17.94 7.29 7.39
N GLN A 209 18.61 6.76 6.37
CA GLN A 209 18.47 7.31 5.04
C GLN A 209 16.99 7.20 4.68
N CYS A 210 16.22 8.26 4.93
CA CYS A 210 14.93 8.46 4.27
C CYS A 210 15.28 8.52 2.79
N ASP A 211 15.31 7.35 2.16
CA ASP A 211 15.76 7.21 0.79
C ASP A 211 14.88 8.13 -0.06
N PRO A 212 15.46 9.17 -0.69
CA PRO A 212 14.71 10.04 -1.59
C PRO A 212 14.01 9.24 -2.68
N SER A 213 14.47 8.02 -2.98
CA SER A 213 13.79 7.07 -3.84
C SER A 213 12.40 6.71 -3.35
N LEU A 214 12.12 6.65 -2.05
CA LEU A 214 10.81 6.28 -1.51
C LEU A 214 9.75 7.35 -1.80
N VAL A 215 10.10 8.63 -1.59
CA VAL A 215 9.22 9.77 -1.91
C VAL A 215 9.07 9.90 -3.42
N LEU A 216 10.16 9.69 -4.17
CA LEU A 216 10.16 9.75 -5.62
C LEU A 216 9.41 8.55 -6.24
N ASP A 217 9.43 7.39 -5.62
CA ASP A 217 8.73 6.18 -6.06
C ASP A 217 7.25 6.24 -5.65
N ARG A 218 6.90 6.80 -4.48
CA ARG A 218 5.51 7.20 -4.16
C ARG A 218 4.99 8.18 -5.22
N ALA A 219 5.76 9.21 -5.55
CA ALA A 219 5.40 10.16 -6.60
C ALA A 219 5.27 9.48 -7.97
N LYS A 220 6.19 8.61 -8.38
CA LYS A 220 6.13 7.90 -9.68
C LYS A 220 5.02 6.85 -9.77
N ALA A 221 4.66 6.20 -8.67
CA ALA A 221 3.60 5.19 -8.63
C ALA A 221 2.22 5.82 -8.86
N TYR A 222 2.03 7.06 -8.40
CA TYR A 222 0.73 7.73 -8.43
C TYR A 222 0.64 8.91 -9.42
N ILE A 223 1.77 9.41 -9.92
CA ILE A 223 1.82 10.49 -10.92
C ILE A 223 2.22 9.88 -12.28
N PRO A 224 1.32 9.89 -13.29
CA PRO A 224 1.64 9.40 -14.62
C PRO A 224 2.86 10.10 -15.22
N SER A 225 3.65 9.39 -16.02
CA SER A 225 4.95 9.81 -16.56
C SER A 225 4.94 11.12 -17.39
N ASN A 226 3.77 11.68 -17.68
CA ASN A 226 3.61 12.95 -18.39
C ASN A 226 3.59 14.21 -17.49
N SER A 227 3.59 14.07 -16.16
CA SER A 227 3.65 15.22 -15.24
C SER A 227 5.07 15.46 -14.71
N ARG A 228 6.05 15.57 -15.63
CA ARG A 228 7.48 15.76 -15.29
C ARG A 228 7.85 17.19 -14.85
N ILE A 229 6.89 18.06 -14.60
CA ILE A 229 7.13 19.47 -14.25
C ILE A 229 6.64 19.67 -12.82
N LEU A 230 7.53 19.56 -11.82
CA LEU A 230 7.50 20.32 -10.55
C LEU A 230 8.47 19.84 -9.44
N LEU A 231 9.40 18.93 -9.71
CA LEU A 231 10.45 18.56 -8.73
C LEU A 231 11.88 18.96 -9.14
N LEU A 232 12.02 20.01 -9.95
CA LEU A 232 13.30 20.71 -10.14
C LEU A 232 13.17 22.16 -9.67
N GLY A 233 13.07 22.31 -8.35
CA GLY A 233 13.26 23.59 -7.68
C GLY A 233 14.72 24.04 -7.82
N LYS A 234 14.93 25.03 -8.70
CA LYS A 234 16.08 25.95 -8.81
C LYS A 234 17.25 25.71 -7.84
N GLY A 235 18.23 24.91 -8.27
CA GLY A 235 19.62 25.14 -7.91
C GLY A 235 20.16 26.34 -8.70
N LYS A 236 19.87 27.57 -8.25
CA LYS A 236 20.64 28.74 -8.67
C LYS A 236 21.84 28.85 -7.75
N GLY A 237 23.03 28.79 -8.35
CA GLY A 237 24.31 28.83 -7.67
C GLY A 237 24.48 30.07 -6.80
N PHE A 238 25.14 29.86 -5.67
CA PHE A 238 25.81 30.92 -4.93
C PHE A 238 27.27 30.98 -5.42
N PRO A 239 27.82 32.18 -5.65
CA PRO A 239 29.28 32.36 -5.68
C PRO A 239 29.89 32.12 -4.31
#